data_AF-A0A2E2UD21-F1
#
_entry.id   AF-A0A2E2UD21-F1
#
_cell.length_a   1.000
_cell.length_b   1.000
_cell.length_c   1.000
_cell.angle_alpha   90.00
_cell.angle_beta   90.00
_cell.angle_gamma   90.00
#
_symmetry.space_group_name_H-M   'P 1'
#
loop_
_entity.id
_entity.type
_entity.pdbx_description
1 polymer ?
#
loop_
_entity_poly.entity_id
_entity_poly.type
_entity_poly.pdbx_seq_one_letter_code
_entity_poly.pdbx_strand_id
1 'polypeptide(L)' 'MARRKKEKITYKYECSLSGEKYYLTRKVDNAEELLSVSAWYEMNPEKDDRPDTIKKRLGVDAES' A
#
# COMPACT_ATOMS: atom_id res chain seq x y z
N MET A 1 5.41 6.95 38.40
CA MET A 1 5.02 5.85 37.48
C MET A 1 5.64 6.10 36.11
N ALA A 2 6.81 5.52 35.83
CA ALA A 2 7.43 5.66 34.51
C ALA A 2 6.55 4.95 33.46
N ARG A 3 6.09 5.69 32.45
CA ARG A 3 5.33 5.12 31.32
C ARG A 3 6.22 4.08 30.64
N ARG A 4 5.88 2.79 30.75
CA ARG A 4 6.53 1.72 29.97
C ARG A 4 6.34 2.05 28.49
N LYS A 5 7.44 2.38 27.80
CA LYS A 5 7.44 2.69 26.36
C LYS A 5 7.09 1.38 25.64
N LYS A 6 5.91 1.29 25.02
CA LYS A 6 5.55 0.13 24.20
C LYS A 6 6.57 0.05 23.06
N GLU A 7 7.33 -1.03 22.99
CA GLU A 7 8.22 -1.31 21.88
C GLU A 7 7.38 -1.40 20.60
N LYS A 8 7.69 -0.55 19.62
CA LYS A 8 7.03 -0.58 18.31
C LYS A 8 7.72 -1.68 17.50
N ILE A 9 7.10 -2.85 17.44
CA ILE A 9 7.55 -3.93 16.55
C ILE A 9 7.17 -3.53 15.12
N THR A 10 8.16 -3.52 14.23
CA THR A 10 7.97 -3.29 12.80
C THR A 10 8.33 -4.55 12.02
N TYR A 11 7.42 -4.98 11.18
CA TYR A 11 7.56 -6.09 10.25
C TYR A 11 7.92 -5.55 8.86
N LYS A 12 8.83 -6.22 8.18
CA LYS A 12 9.27 -5.86 6.84
C LYS A 12 8.63 -6.81 5.84
N TYR A 13 7.98 -6.25 4.84
CA TYR A 13 7.33 -6.97 3.76
C TYR A 13 7.84 -6.48 2.41
N GLU A 14 7.70 -7.29 1.38
CA GLU A 14 8.09 -6.98 0.01
C GLU A 14 6.85 -7.13 -0.89
N CYS A 15 6.60 -6.14 -1.75
CA CYS A 15 5.52 -6.19 -2.72
C CYS A 15 5.90 -7.15 -3.84
N SER A 16 5.06 -8.15 -4.07
CA SER A 16 5.33 -9.24 -5.03
C SER A 16 5.44 -8.77 -6.48
N LEU A 17 4.81 -7.63 -6.81
CA LEU A 17 4.82 -7.06 -8.16
C LEU A 17 5.94 -6.03 -8.39
N SER A 18 6.15 -5.13 -7.42
CA SER A 18 7.11 -4.02 -7.58
C SER A 18 8.47 -4.27 -6.92
N GLY A 19 8.62 -5.32 -6.09
CA GLY A 19 9.82 -5.59 -5.29
C GLY A 19 10.10 -4.53 -4.21
N GLU A 20 9.17 -3.58 -4.01
CA GLU A 20 9.31 -2.51 -3.04
C GLU A 20 9.13 -3.03 -1.61
N LYS A 21 9.88 -2.45 -0.68
CA LYS A 21 9.91 -2.88 0.72
C LYS A 21 9.07 -1.97 1.58
N TYR A 22 8.11 -2.55 2.29
CA TYR A 22 7.18 -1.84 3.17
C TYR A 22 7.37 -2.26 4.62
N TYR A 23 7.27 -1.30 5.52
CA TYR A 23 7.37 -1.52 6.96
C TYR A 23 6.01 -1.33 7.61
N LEU A 24 5.47 -2.39 8.22
CA LEU A 24 4.17 -2.39 8.88
C LEU A 24 4.36 -2.65 10.37
N THR A 25 3.50 -2.06 11.20
CA THR A 25 3.49 -2.33 12.65
C THR A 25 2.55 -3.47 13.04
N ARG A 26 1.84 -4.02 12.06
CA ARG A 26 0.90 -5.14 12.21
C ARG A 26 1.44 -6.35 11.47
N LYS A 27 1.33 -7.52 12.09
CA LYS A 27 1.60 -8.80 11.45
C LYS A 27 0.47 -9.13 10.47
N VAL A 28 0.84 -9.46 9.25
CA VAL A 28 -0.05 -9.94 8.19
C VAL A 28 0.26 -11.42 7.94
N ASP A 29 -0.77 -12.25 7.80
CA ASP A 29 -0.63 -13.70 7.58
C ASP A 29 -0.30 -14.01 6.11
N ASN A 30 -0.93 -13.32 5.15
CA ASN A 30 -0.69 -13.46 3.71
C ASN A 30 0.32 -12.42 3.19
N ALA A 31 1.58 -12.56 3.58
CA ALA A 31 2.64 -11.63 3.14
C ALA A 31 2.88 -11.65 1.62
N GLU A 32 2.65 -12.79 0.96
CA GLU A 32 2.90 -12.99 -0.47
C GLU A 32 1.84 -12.34 -1.38
N GLU A 33 0.67 -12.03 -0.82
CA GLU A 33 -0.42 -11.33 -1.51
C GLU A 33 -0.37 -9.81 -1.28
N LEU A 34 0.66 -9.31 -0.57
CA LEU A 34 0.78 -7.89 -0.32
C LEU A 34 1.17 -7.15 -1.60
N LEU A 35 0.31 -6.19 -1.94
CA LEU A 35 0.45 -5.32 -3.08
C LEU A 35 0.57 -3.88 -2.60
N SER A 36 1.33 -3.07 -3.33
CA SER A 36 1.26 -1.63 -3.15
C SER A 36 -0.13 -1.13 -3.56
N VAL A 37 -0.57 -0.03 -2.95
CA VAL A 37 -1.89 0.56 -3.23
C VAL A 37 -2.02 0.92 -4.71
N SER A 38 -0.95 1.44 -5.33
CA SER A 38 -0.95 1.73 -6.77
C SER A 38 -1.13 0.47 -7.60
N ALA A 39 -0.38 -0.59 -7.31
CA ALA A 39 -0.46 -1.85 -8.05
C ALA A 39 -1.86 -2.50 -7.94
N TRP A 40 -2.52 -2.34 -6.80
CA TRP A 40 -3.90 -2.81 -6.65
C TRP A 40 -4.87 -2.10 -7.59
N TYR A 41 -4.78 -0.77 -7.72
CA TYR A 41 -5.61 0.01 -8.63
C TYR A 41 -5.27 -0.23 -10.11
N GLU A 42 -4.01 -0.48 -10.44
CA GLU A 42 -3.61 -0.86 -11.81
C GLU A 42 -4.25 -2.19 -12.24
N MET A 43 -4.41 -3.14 -11.32
CA MET A 43 -5.10 -4.40 -11.59
C MET A 43 -6.63 -4.33 -11.48
N ASN A 44 -7.17 -3.31 -10.80
CA ASN A 44 -8.59 -3.14 -10.56
C ASN A 44 -9.06 -1.72 -10.97
N PRO A 45 -8.93 -1.34 -12.25
CA PRO A 45 -9.24 0.03 -12.70
C PRO A 45 -10.71 0.40 -12.50
N GLU A 46 -11.62 -0.58 -12.56
CA GLU A 46 -13.05 -0.39 -12.31
C GLU A 46 -13.38 -0.01 -10.87
N LYS A 47 -12.48 -0.30 -9.93
CA LYS A 47 -12.62 0.01 -8.49
C LYS A 47 -11.82 1.23 -8.07
N ASP A 48 -11.30 1.99 -9.03
CA ASP A 48 -10.53 3.19 -8.74
C ASP A 48 -11.42 4.33 -8.25
N ASP A 49 -11.55 4.40 -6.92
CA ASP A 49 -12.26 5.43 -6.16
C ASP A 49 -11.37 6.64 -5.81
N ARG A 50 -10.15 6.73 -6.36
CA ARG A 50 -9.26 7.88 -6.11
C ARG A 50 -9.93 9.17 -6.58
N PRO A 51 -9.76 10.30 -5.85
CA PRO A 51 -10.29 11.59 -6.28
C PRO A 51 -9.73 12.03 -7.62
N ASP A 52 -10.51 12.78 -8.41
CA ASP A 52 -10.11 13.26 -9.74
C ASP A 52 -8.81 14.08 -9.71
N THR A 53 -8.57 14.83 -8.63
CA THR A 53 -7.32 15.58 -8.45
C THR A 53 -6.10 14.65 -8.36
N ILE A 54 -6.27 13.47 -7.75
CA ILE A 54 -5.23 12.45 -7.63
C ILE A 54 -5.07 11.70 -8.95
N LYS A 55 -6.18 11.33 -9.61
CA LYS A 55 -6.14 10.64 -10.92
C LYS A 55 -5.48 11.51 -11.99
N LYS A 56 -5.80 12.80 -12.06
CA LYS A 56 -5.14 13.78 -12.93
C LYS A 56 -3.64 13.89 -12.64
N ARG A 57 -3.25 13.93 -11.37
CA ARG A 57 -1.84 13.97 -10.96
C ARG A 57 -1.07 12.70 -11.36
N LEU A 58 -1.74 11.55 -11.35
CA LEU A 58 -1.18 10.27 -11.75
C LEU A 58 -1.28 10.01 -13.27
N GLY A 59 -1.98 10.86 -14.03
CA GLY A 59 -2.17 10.71 -15.47
C GLY A 59 -3.13 9.59 -15.88
N VAL A 60 -3.95 9.09 -14.95
CA VAL A 60 -4.86 7.95 -15.19
C VAL A 60 -6.12 8.37 -15.97
N ASP A 61 -6.48 9.65 -15.93
CA ASP A 61 -7.63 10.24 -16.62
C ASP A 61 -7.41 10.47 -18.15
N ALA A 62 -6.23 10.15 -18.70
CA ALA A 62 -5.83 10.62 -20.03
C ALA A 62 -6.22 9.72 -21.21
N GLU A 63 -6.81 8.54 -20.99
CA GLU A 63 -7.29 7.69 -22.10
C GLU A 63 -8.68 7.12 -21.79
N SER A 64 -9.70 7.72 -22.40
CA SER A 64 -11.02 7.15 -22.65
C SER A 64 -11.53 7.65 -23.99
#